data_AF-A0A1U9JM14-F1
#
_entry.id   AF-A0A1U9JM14-F1
#
_cell.length_a   1.000
_cell.length_b   1.000
_cell.length_c   1.000
_cell.angle_alpha   90.00
_cell.angle_beta   90.00
_cell.angle_gamma   90.00
#
_symmetry.space_group_name_H-M   'P 1'
#
loop_
_entity.id
_entity.type
_entity.pdbx_description
1 polymer ?
#
loop_
_entity_poly.entity_id
_entity_poly.type
_entity_poly.pdbx_seq_one_letter_code
_entity_poly.pdbx_strand_id
1 'polypeptide(L)'
;MSIALIYTVLPGDSYFSITQGIDLSAGVSVQTIEAANPSIAASRLMPGQVLNIPSAHNASEIVLHYTVQPGDSYALIAQQLALCANLTVAELEAANPGSAPTALQPGQTLQVPRPQDTPTDPVSPDASVLGYWCWSWDAGSAPAGANLGIAFSGWVSPDEALSNSLAVVNQLQGKKFICLGGGNSSGAWSNDAVNAVTQAIEANRFAGYHGIAYDIEEGSAGLEAQFAASFAAAKAKGMTVLVTVSHSCPYGITDAVSLMNSFFANRDIDLLSPQLYTTGQETSNDYTALNVPWSAYAQAQAAIVPSIVRANLYPSAQSYFADQGVTLGGFVQWAQN
;
A
#
# COMPACT_ATOMS: atom_id res chain seq x y z
N MET A 1 -8.13 22.52 1.81
CA MET A 1 -8.10 21.86 3.13
C MET A 1 -9.21 22.42 4.01
N SER A 2 -10.00 21.55 4.63
CA SER A 2 -11.00 21.92 5.65
C SER A 2 -10.44 21.55 7.03
N ILE A 3 -10.60 22.41 8.03
CA ILE A 3 -10.20 22.10 9.40
C ILE A 3 -11.18 21.09 10.02
N ALA A 4 -10.64 20.00 10.54
CA ALA A 4 -11.41 18.89 11.10
C ALA A 4 -11.32 18.84 12.63
N LEU A 5 -10.16 19.18 13.20
CA LEU A 5 -9.93 19.15 14.64
C LEU A 5 -9.26 20.45 15.11
N ILE A 6 -9.63 20.91 16.30
CA ILE A 6 -8.88 21.95 17.03
C ILE A 6 -8.11 21.27 18.14
N TYR A 7 -6.79 21.37 18.11
CA TYR A 7 -5.91 20.78 19.11
C TYR A 7 -5.35 21.87 20.03
N THR A 8 -5.40 21.65 21.34
CA THR A 8 -4.78 22.57 22.31
C THR A 8 -3.43 22.00 22.71
N VAL A 9 -2.36 22.75 22.44
CA VAL A 9 -0.98 22.38 22.79
C VAL A 9 -0.85 22.19 24.31
N LEU A 10 -0.31 21.06 24.71
CA LEU A 10 -0.01 20.72 26.11
C LEU A 10 1.50 20.80 26.39
N PRO A 11 1.91 20.85 27.67
CA PRO A 11 3.33 20.86 28.02
C PRO A 11 4.09 19.66 27.44
N GLY A 12 5.15 19.93 26.68
CA GLY A 12 6.00 18.91 26.05
C GLY A 12 5.62 18.55 24.62
N ASP A 13 4.53 19.12 24.08
CA ASP A 13 4.11 18.88 22.71
C ASP A 13 5.06 19.52 21.68
N SER A 14 5.17 18.85 20.54
CA SER A 14 5.79 19.33 19.30
C SER A 14 4.86 19.03 18.13
N TYR A 15 5.03 19.69 16.99
CA TYR A 15 4.31 19.32 15.77
C TYR A 15 4.49 17.83 15.44
N PHE A 16 5.69 17.29 15.65
CA PHE A 16 5.99 15.87 15.44
C PHE A 16 5.19 14.95 16.39
N SER A 17 5.21 15.21 17.71
CA SER A 17 4.49 14.35 18.66
C SER A 17 2.97 14.44 18.50
N ILE A 18 2.44 15.61 18.12
CA ILE A 18 1.01 15.80 17.85
C ILE A 18 0.60 15.02 16.59
N THR A 19 1.34 15.18 15.49
CA THR A 19 1.04 14.47 14.22
C THR A 19 1.14 12.95 14.38
N GLN A 20 2.22 12.46 15.01
CA GLN A 20 2.39 11.05 15.31
C GLN A 20 1.28 10.50 16.23
N GLY A 21 0.90 11.24 17.27
CA GLY A 21 -0.18 10.83 18.18
C GLY A 21 -1.54 10.76 17.49
N ILE A 22 -1.86 11.73 16.62
CA ILE A 22 -3.08 11.71 15.80
C ILE A 22 -3.09 10.48 14.90
N ASP A 23 -2.00 10.20 14.20
CA ASP A 23 -1.89 9.06 13.29
C ASP A 23 -2.04 7.72 14.01
N LEU A 24 -1.34 7.53 15.14
CA LEU A 24 -1.45 6.32 15.97
C LEU A 24 -2.84 6.16 16.62
N SER A 25 -3.58 7.26 16.78
CA SER A 25 -4.96 7.23 17.27
C SER A 25 -6.00 7.06 16.15
N ALA A 26 -5.61 7.05 14.88
CA ALA A 26 -6.55 6.90 13.77
C ALA A 26 -7.27 5.55 13.84
N GLY A 27 -8.60 5.59 14.00
CA GLY A 27 -9.43 4.39 14.14
C GLY A 27 -9.66 3.92 15.58
N VAL A 28 -9.25 4.69 16.61
CA VAL A 28 -9.70 4.44 17.98
C VAL A 28 -11.22 4.44 18.07
N SER A 29 -11.76 3.52 18.84
CA SER A 29 -13.20 3.43 19.11
C SER A 29 -13.60 4.28 20.32
N VAL A 30 -14.90 4.55 20.45
CA VAL A 30 -15.47 5.18 21.65
C VAL A 30 -15.11 4.36 22.90
N GLN A 31 -15.22 3.04 22.82
CA GLN A 31 -14.97 2.12 23.92
C GLN A 31 -13.51 2.16 24.39
N THR A 32 -12.58 2.30 23.45
CA THR A 32 -11.15 2.39 23.80
C THR A 32 -10.79 3.74 24.42
N ILE A 33 -11.42 4.83 23.97
CA ILE A 33 -11.27 6.15 24.63
C ILE A 33 -11.90 6.12 26.03
N GLU A 34 -13.08 5.53 26.18
CA GLU A 34 -13.74 5.35 27.49
C GLU A 34 -12.87 4.55 28.46
N ALA A 35 -12.30 3.44 28.00
CA ALA A 35 -11.43 2.57 28.80
C ALA A 35 -10.15 3.30 29.25
N ALA A 36 -9.58 4.15 28.41
CA ALA A 36 -8.41 4.97 28.73
C ALA A 36 -8.73 6.12 29.72
N ASN A 37 -10.01 6.45 29.91
CA ASN A 37 -10.47 7.57 30.73
C ASN A 37 -11.54 7.12 31.76
N PRO A 38 -11.25 6.15 32.65
CA PRO A 38 -12.25 5.52 33.51
C PRO A 38 -12.93 6.47 34.53
N SER A 39 -12.31 7.62 34.82
CA SER A 39 -12.87 8.66 35.69
C SER A 39 -13.75 9.68 34.96
N ILE A 40 -13.83 9.62 33.63
CA ILE A 40 -14.56 10.57 32.78
C ILE A 40 -15.65 9.82 32.02
N ALA A 41 -16.89 9.91 32.52
CA ALA A 41 -18.02 9.32 31.83
C ALA A 41 -18.33 10.05 30.52
N ALA A 42 -18.55 9.32 29.42
CA ALA A 42 -18.85 9.88 28.11
C ALA A 42 -20.04 10.85 28.08
N SER A 43 -21.03 10.63 28.96
CA SER A 43 -22.21 11.48 29.11
C SER A 43 -21.95 12.80 29.87
N ARG A 44 -20.73 13.00 30.38
CA ARG A 44 -20.35 14.13 31.24
C ARG A 44 -19.04 14.80 30.82
N LEU A 45 -18.73 14.75 29.52
CA LEU A 45 -17.58 15.43 28.95
C LEU A 45 -17.70 16.95 29.17
N MET A 46 -16.66 17.58 29.74
CA MET A 46 -16.62 19.01 30.01
C MET A 46 -15.46 19.66 29.25
N PRO A 47 -15.68 20.81 28.60
CA PRO A 47 -14.61 21.56 27.95
C PRO A 47 -13.43 21.84 28.88
N GLY A 48 -12.21 21.66 28.37
CA GLY A 48 -10.97 21.80 29.13
C GLY A 48 -10.54 20.53 29.89
N GLN A 49 -11.34 19.45 29.89
CA GLN A 49 -10.84 18.15 30.34
C GLN A 49 -9.77 17.64 29.38
N VAL A 50 -8.69 17.08 29.93
CA VAL A 50 -7.67 16.38 29.14
C VAL A 50 -8.01 14.90 29.13
N LEU A 51 -8.21 14.35 27.94
CA LEU A 51 -8.42 12.93 27.70
C LEU A 51 -7.10 12.27 27.32
N ASN A 52 -6.92 11.05 27.82
CA ASN A 52 -5.94 10.13 27.30
C ASN A 52 -6.50 9.48 26.04
N ILE A 53 -5.86 9.68 24.90
CA ILE A 53 -6.21 9.02 23.65
C ILE A 53 -5.21 7.89 23.43
N PRO A 54 -5.67 6.63 23.44
CA PRO A 54 -4.78 5.50 23.27
C PRO A 54 -4.39 5.31 21.79
N SER A 55 -3.40 4.44 21.55
CA SER A 55 -3.13 3.89 20.22
C SER A 55 -4.30 3.03 19.77
N ALA A 56 -4.66 3.11 18.48
CA ALA A 56 -5.62 2.21 17.85
C ALA A 56 -5.13 0.75 17.85
N HIS A 57 -3.81 0.54 17.89
CA HIS A 57 -3.18 -0.78 17.91
C HIS A 57 -2.97 -1.35 19.31
N ASN A 58 -2.89 -0.47 20.32
CA ASN A 58 -2.70 -0.86 21.71
C ASN A 58 -3.47 0.09 22.65
N ALA A 59 -4.63 -0.37 23.12
CA ALA A 59 -5.50 0.42 23.99
C ALA A 59 -4.87 0.83 25.35
N SER A 60 -3.74 0.23 25.73
CA SER A 60 -3.02 0.56 26.98
C SER A 60 -1.94 1.63 26.78
N GLU A 61 -1.57 1.94 25.54
CA GLU A 61 -0.55 2.93 25.20
C GLU A 61 -1.21 4.27 24.90
N ILE A 62 -0.89 5.31 25.68
CA ILE A 62 -1.42 6.66 25.46
C ILE A 62 -0.47 7.42 24.54
N VAL A 63 -0.95 7.75 23.34
CA VAL A 63 -0.15 8.35 22.27
C VAL A 63 -0.49 9.81 22.02
N LEU A 64 -1.66 10.26 22.50
CA LEU A 64 -2.10 11.65 22.37
C LEU A 64 -2.88 12.06 23.62
N HIS A 65 -2.68 13.29 24.07
CA HIS A 65 -3.51 13.90 25.11
C HIS A 65 -4.40 14.95 24.45
N TYR A 66 -5.71 14.76 24.50
CA TYR A 66 -6.65 15.64 23.81
C TYR A 66 -7.41 16.52 24.80
N THR A 67 -7.34 17.83 24.63
CA THR A 67 -8.15 18.76 25.42
C THR A 67 -9.54 18.91 24.80
N VAL A 68 -10.57 18.49 25.54
CA VAL A 68 -11.98 18.57 25.15
C VAL A 68 -12.37 20.00 24.80
N GLN A 69 -12.97 20.17 23.63
CA GLN A 69 -13.54 21.41 23.12
C GLN A 69 -15.06 21.48 23.33
N PRO A 70 -15.66 22.68 23.28
CA PRO A 70 -17.11 22.83 23.32
C PRO A 70 -17.81 22.05 22.21
N GLY A 71 -18.76 21.19 22.58
CA GLY A 71 -19.54 20.38 21.63
C GLY A 71 -18.98 18.98 21.35
N ASP A 72 -17.85 18.63 21.96
CA ASP A 72 -17.26 17.31 21.80
C ASP A 72 -18.07 16.18 22.43
N SER A 73 -17.92 15.01 21.83
CA SER A 73 -18.24 13.70 22.40
C SER A 73 -17.12 12.74 22.03
N TYR A 74 -16.95 11.61 22.74
CA TYR A 74 -15.95 10.62 22.36
C TYR A 74 -16.12 10.11 20.91
N ALA A 75 -17.37 9.98 20.44
CA ALA A 75 -17.64 9.59 19.06
C ALA A 75 -17.17 10.63 18.04
N LEU A 76 -17.41 11.92 18.32
CA LEU A 76 -16.96 13.01 17.46
C LEU A 76 -15.43 13.12 17.47
N ILE A 77 -14.79 13.02 18.64
CA ILE A 77 -13.33 13.05 18.77
C ILE A 77 -12.70 11.91 17.96
N ALA A 78 -13.16 10.67 18.14
CA ALA A 78 -12.69 9.52 17.39
C ALA A 78 -12.85 9.71 15.87
N GLN A 79 -14.00 10.21 15.43
CA GLN A 79 -14.25 10.51 14.02
C GLN A 79 -13.30 11.57 13.48
N GLN A 80 -13.08 12.67 14.20
CA GLN A 80 -12.20 13.74 13.74
C GLN A 80 -10.74 13.31 13.71
N LEU A 81 -10.28 12.52 14.70
CA LEU A 81 -8.94 11.92 14.67
C LEU A 81 -8.75 11.04 13.43
N ALA A 82 -9.75 10.21 13.09
CA ALA A 82 -9.71 9.39 11.88
C ALA A 82 -9.71 10.23 10.59
N LEU A 83 -10.42 11.37 10.56
CA LEU A 83 -10.42 12.30 9.42
C LEU A 83 -9.10 13.06 9.25
N CYS A 84 -8.28 13.12 10.30
CA CYS A 84 -6.94 13.73 10.29
C CYS A 84 -5.81 12.69 10.16
N ALA A 85 -6.10 11.42 9.86
CA ALA A 85 -5.09 10.38 9.69
C ALA A 85 -4.11 10.74 8.55
N ASN A 86 -2.85 10.26 8.64
CA ASN A 86 -1.76 10.60 7.73
C ASN A 86 -1.38 12.09 7.67
N LEU A 87 -1.77 12.89 8.67
CA LEU A 87 -1.40 14.30 8.74
C LEU A 87 0.12 14.47 8.85
N THR A 88 0.71 15.20 7.90
CA THR A 88 2.14 15.54 7.97
C THR A 88 2.39 16.79 8.81
N VAL A 89 3.62 16.91 9.34
CA VAL A 89 4.07 18.15 10.00
C VAL A 89 3.93 19.36 9.08
N ALA A 90 4.26 19.21 7.79
CA ALA A 90 4.17 20.29 6.82
C ALA A 90 2.73 20.77 6.58
N GLU A 91 1.75 19.85 6.55
CA GLU A 91 0.34 20.22 6.44
C GLU A 91 -0.19 20.88 7.72
N LEU A 92 0.23 20.40 8.89
CA LEU A 92 -0.11 21.03 10.16
C LEU A 92 0.53 22.43 10.29
N GLU A 93 1.75 22.62 9.82
CA GLU A 93 2.41 23.93 9.74
C GLU A 93 1.68 24.86 8.77
N ALA A 94 1.34 24.37 7.57
CA ALA A 94 0.63 25.14 6.54
C ALA A 94 -0.77 25.60 6.98
N ALA A 95 -1.44 24.81 7.82
CA ALA A 95 -2.72 25.18 8.42
C ALA A 95 -2.61 26.21 9.56
N ASN A 96 -1.40 26.43 10.10
CA ASN A 96 -1.17 27.33 11.23
C ASN A 96 -0.16 28.47 10.91
N PRO A 97 -0.37 29.24 9.82
CA PRO A 97 0.56 30.28 9.42
C PRO A 97 0.63 31.37 10.50
N GLY A 98 1.82 31.58 11.07
CA GLY A 98 2.08 32.55 12.16
C GLY A 98 2.43 31.94 13.51
N SER A 99 2.34 30.61 13.65
CA SER A 99 2.90 29.88 14.78
C SER A 99 4.39 29.62 14.54
N ALA A 100 5.26 29.95 15.50
CA ALA A 100 6.70 29.67 15.36
C ALA A 100 6.93 28.14 15.29
N PRO A 101 7.49 27.59 14.19
CA PRO A 101 7.61 26.13 13.99
C PRO A 101 8.41 25.42 15.08
N THR A 102 9.28 26.15 15.77
CA THR A 102 10.20 25.62 16.78
C THR A 102 9.80 25.94 18.23
N ALA A 103 8.64 26.57 18.46
CA ALA A 103 8.26 27.02 19.82
C ALA A 103 6.74 27.04 20.05
N LEU A 104 6.10 25.88 20.00
CA LEU A 104 4.71 25.73 20.46
C LEU A 104 4.58 26.16 21.92
N GLN A 105 3.57 26.96 22.24
CA GLN A 105 3.29 27.41 23.60
C GLN A 105 2.13 26.60 24.20
N PRO A 106 2.25 26.07 25.42
CA PRO A 106 1.13 25.42 26.10
C PRO A 106 -0.11 26.35 26.14
N GLY A 107 -1.27 25.81 25.79
CA GLY A 107 -2.53 26.54 25.66
C GLY A 107 -2.77 27.17 24.28
N GLN A 108 -1.79 27.13 23.37
CA GLN A 108 -2.00 27.52 21.97
C GLN A 108 -2.96 26.55 21.28
N THR A 109 -3.90 27.08 20.51
CA THR A 109 -4.79 26.26 19.66
C THR A 109 -4.18 26.12 18.26
N LEU A 110 -4.05 24.88 17.80
CA LEU A 110 -3.69 24.53 16.43
C LEU A 110 -4.93 24.10 15.66
N GLN A 111 -5.03 24.58 14.42
CA GLN A 111 -5.97 24.10 13.43
C GLN A 111 -5.39 22.84 12.79
N VAL A 112 -6.06 21.70 12.96
CA VAL A 112 -5.65 20.43 12.38
C VAL A 112 -6.48 20.22 11.11
N PRO A 113 -5.88 20.32 9.92
CA PRO A 113 -6.59 20.13 8.68
C PRO A 113 -6.93 18.65 8.49
N ARG A 114 -8.04 18.39 7.80
CA ARG A 114 -8.19 17.15 7.05
C ARG A 114 -7.34 17.28 5.78
N PRO A 115 -6.33 16.42 5.56
CA PRO A 115 -5.60 16.38 4.30
C PRO A 115 -6.61 16.23 3.13
N GLN A 116 -6.43 17.02 2.06
CA GLN A 116 -7.24 16.84 0.84
C GLN A 116 -6.44 16.09 -0.20
N ASP A 117 -7.07 15.06 -0.78
CA ASP A 117 -6.59 14.36 -1.96
C ASP A 117 -6.41 15.38 -3.11
N THR A 118 -5.18 15.81 -3.36
CA THR A 118 -4.86 16.77 -4.43
C THR A 118 -4.17 16.00 -5.58
N PRO A 119 -4.62 16.15 -6.85
CA PRO A 119 -4.06 15.39 -7.97
C PRO A 119 -2.92 16.11 -8.69
N THR A 120 -1.76 15.46 -8.85
CA THR A 120 -0.72 15.80 -9.86
C THR A 120 0.14 14.60 -10.24
N ASP A 121 0.28 14.32 -11.55
CA ASP A 121 1.40 13.57 -12.15
C ASP A 121 2.53 14.56 -12.50
N PRO A 122 3.85 14.19 -12.49
CA PRO A 122 4.40 12.95 -13.05
C PRO A 122 5.24 12.10 -12.08
N VAL A 123 4.95 10.80 -12.07
CA VAL A 123 5.74 9.63 -11.60
C VAL A 123 6.85 9.92 -10.58
N SER A 124 6.46 9.98 -9.32
CA SER A 124 7.24 9.84 -8.09
C SER A 124 6.35 9.07 -7.09
N PRO A 125 6.86 8.23 -6.16
CA PRO A 125 6.12 7.16 -5.48
C PRO A 125 5.04 7.55 -4.46
N ASP A 126 4.49 8.78 -4.50
CA ASP A 126 3.45 9.25 -3.56
C ASP A 126 2.04 9.36 -4.18
N ALA A 127 1.79 8.68 -5.29
CA ALA A 127 0.47 8.10 -5.51
C ALA A 127 0.55 6.66 -5.02
N SER A 128 0.12 6.41 -3.78
CA SER A 128 0.14 5.04 -3.26
C SER A 128 -0.64 4.15 -4.23
N VAL A 129 0.00 3.07 -4.70
CA VAL A 129 -0.65 2.08 -5.54
C VAL A 129 -1.76 1.46 -4.68
N LEU A 130 -3.01 1.68 -5.10
CA LEU A 130 -4.19 1.00 -4.57
C LEU A 130 -4.61 0.00 -5.65
N GLY A 131 -3.80 -1.04 -5.77
CA GLY A 131 -3.93 -2.08 -6.75
C GLY A 131 -4.94 -3.14 -6.32
N TYR A 132 -5.48 -3.88 -7.28
CA TYR A 132 -6.19 -5.12 -7.00
C TYR A 132 -6.07 -6.12 -8.14
N TRP A 133 -6.05 -7.39 -7.76
CA TRP A 133 -6.18 -8.52 -8.66
C TRP A 133 -7.67 -8.73 -8.98
N CYS A 134 -8.00 -8.91 -10.25
CA CYS A 134 -9.35 -9.21 -10.72
C CYS A 134 -9.32 -10.57 -11.43
N TRP A 135 -9.84 -11.61 -10.78
CA TRP A 135 -9.80 -12.96 -11.34
C TRP A 135 -10.73 -13.07 -12.54
N SER A 136 -10.23 -13.61 -13.64
CA SER A 136 -10.99 -13.76 -14.89
C SER A 136 -12.15 -14.76 -14.80
N TRP A 137 -12.14 -15.68 -13.82
CA TRP A 137 -13.16 -16.71 -13.63
C TRP A 137 -14.21 -16.40 -12.56
N ASP A 138 -13.94 -15.47 -11.64
CA ASP A 138 -14.87 -15.08 -10.57
C ASP A 138 -14.55 -13.65 -10.13
N ALA A 139 -14.98 -12.70 -10.96
CA ALA A 139 -14.56 -11.33 -10.86
C ALA A 139 -15.38 -10.57 -9.82
N GLY A 140 -14.71 -10.00 -8.81
CA GLY A 140 -15.34 -9.09 -7.85
C GLY A 140 -15.45 -7.66 -8.36
N SER A 141 -16.01 -6.82 -7.50
CA SER A 141 -16.00 -5.36 -7.69
C SER A 141 -14.66 -4.75 -7.26
N ALA A 142 -14.24 -3.70 -7.98
CA ALA A 142 -13.02 -2.96 -7.63
C ALA A 142 -13.13 -2.37 -6.21
N PRO A 143 -12.07 -2.46 -5.38
CA PRO A 143 -12.02 -1.76 -4.10
C PRO A 143 -12.22 -0.25 -4.28
N ALA A 144 -12.82 0.39 -3.27
CA ALA A 144 -12.99 1.84 -3.27
C ALA A 144 -11.63 2.54 -3.38
N GLY A 145 -11.51 3.48 -4.31
CA GLY A 145 -10.27 4.23 -4.54
C GLY A 145 -9.21 3.49 -5.36
N ALA A 146 -9.48 2.28 -5.87
CA ALA A 146 -8.53 1.53 -6.68
C ALA A 146 -8.08 2.35 -7.91
N ASN A 147 -6.75 2.47 -8.07
CA ASN A 147 -6.11 3.22 -9.15
C ASN A 147 -5.31 2.33 -10.11
N LEU A 148 -5.24 1.03 -9.83
CA LEU A 148 -4.60 0.01 -10.66
C LEU A 148 -5.41 -1.30 -10.57
N GLY A 149 -5.84 -1.83 -11.70
CA GLY A 149 -6.56 -3.10 -11.79
C GLY A 149 -5.81 -4.10 -12.67
N ILE A 150 -5.64 -5.33 -12.18
CA ILE A 150 -4.90 -6.38 -12.88
C ILE A 150 -5.86 -7.49 -13.31
N ALA A 151 -5.99 -7.73 -14.61
CA ALA A 151 -6.70 -8.91 -15.11
C ALA A 151 -5.86 -10.17 -14.87
N PHE A 152 -6.27 -11.00 -13.92
CA PHE A 152 -5.57 -12.22 -13.55
C PHE A 152 -6.19 -13.46 -14.19
N SER A 153 -5.36 -14.28 -14.84
CA SER A 153 -5.80 -15.52 -15.48
C SER A 153 -4.99 -16.76 -15.08
N GLY A 154 -3.79 -16.59 -14.50
CA GLY A 154 -2.90 -17.71 -14.18
C GLY A 154 -2.14 -18.30 -15.38
N TRP A 155 -2.23 -17.68 -16.57
CA TRP A 155 -1.58 -18.17 -17.79
C TRP A 155 -0.37 -17.32 -18.17
N VAL A 156 0.75 -17.97 -18.51
CA VAL A 156 1.92 -17.30 -19.09
C VAL A 156 1.78 -17.05 -20.59
N SER A 157 0.96 -17.86 -21.28
CA SER A 157 0.70 -17.73 -22.71
C SER A 157 0.01 -16.40 -23.02
N PRO A 158 0.56 -15.54 -23.91
CA PRO A 158 -0.09 -14.30 -24.32
C PRO A 158 -1.49 -14.49 -24.89
N ASP A 159 -1.72 -15.55 -25.67
CA ASP A 159 -3.03 -15.85 -26.27
C ASP A 159 -4.08 -16.16 -25.20
N GLU A 160 -3.73 -17.05 -24.26
CA GLU A 160 -4.63 -17.46 -23.18
C GLU A 160 -4.89 -16.29 -22.22
N ALA A 161 -3.86 -15.56 -21.83
CA ALA A 161 -3.99 -14.41 -20.94
C ALA A 161 -4.89 -13.33 -21.55
N LEU A 162 -4.72 -13.01 -22.85
CA LEU A 162 -5.57 -12.05 -23.55
C LEU A 162 -7.01 -12.54 -23.63
N SER A 163 -7.22 -13.79 -24.04
CA SER A 163 -8.55 -14.39 -24.18
C SER A 163 -9.34 -14.37 -22.87
N ASN A 164 -8.73 -14.85 -21.79
CA ASN A 164 -9.37 -14.90 -20.47
C ASN A 164 -9.59 -13.50 -19.88
N SER A 165 -8.69 -12.55 -20.14
CA SER A 165 -8.82 -11.17 -19.62
C SER A 165 -9.98 -10.38 -20.24
N LEU A 166 -10.51 -10.81 -21.39
CA LEU A 166 -11.69 -10.15 -22.01
C LEU A 166 -12.91 -10.12 -21.09
N ALA A 167 -13.04 -11.09 -20.19
CA ALA A 167 -14.13 -11.15 -19.22
C ALA A 167 -14.13 -9.99 -18.22
N VAL A 168 -12.95 -9.42 -17.91
CA VAL A 168 -12.78 -8.47 -16.80
C VAL A 168 -12.16 -7.13 -17.20
N VAL A 169 -11.48 -7.03 -18.34
CA VAL A 169 -10.73 -5.82 -18.74
C VAL A 169 -11.59 -4.53 -18.77
N ASN A 170 -12.88 -4.65 -19.11
CA ASN A 170 -13.77 -3.50 -19.21
C ASN A 170 -14.23 -2.97 -17.84
N GLN A 171 -14.27 -3.81 -16.81
CA GLN A 171 -14.66 -3.42 -15.45
C GLN A 171 -13.48 -2.94 -14.59
N LEU A 172 -12.24 -3.15 -15.05
CA LEU A 172 -11.05 -2.69 -14.33
C LEU A 172 -11.08 -1.17 -14.13
N GLN A 173 -10.80 -0.75 -12.90
CA GLN A 173 -10.66 0.65 -12.51
C GLN A 173 -9.20 1.09 -12.52
N GLY A 174 -8.96 2.36 -12.84
CA GLY A 174 -7.62 2.94 -12.92
C GLY A 174 -6.79 2.41 -14.09
N LYS A 175 -5.47 2.35 -13.90
CA LYS A 175 -4.55 1.78 -14.90
C LYS A 175 -4.80 0.28 -15.03
N LYS A 176 -5.03 -0.17 -16.26
CA LYS A 176 -5.35 -1.57 -16.58
C LYS A 176 -4.09 -2.37 -16.88
N PHE A 177 -3.89 -3.46 -16.16
CA PHE A 177 -2.78 -4.39 -16.35
C PHE A 177 -3.30 -5.73 -16.83
N ILE A 178 -2.54 -6.39 -17.70
CA ILE A 178 -2.70 -7.81 -18.00
C ILE A 178 -1.69 -8.59 -17.17
N CYS A 179 -2.13 -9.67 -16.52
CA CYS A 179 -1.23 -10.59 -15.85
C CYS A 179 -0.78 -11.70 -16.79
N LEU A 180 0.50 -12.03 -16.73
CA LEU A 180 1.12 -13.19 -17.34
C LEU A 180 1.78 -14.03 -16.24
N GLY A 181 1.51 -15.33 -16.22
CA GLY A 181 2.06 -16.27 -15.23
C GLY A 181 1.11 -16.60 -14.09
N GLY A 182 1.65 -17.26 -13.06
CA GLY A 182 0.96 -17.70 -11.84
C GLY A 182 1.48 -19.05 -11.31
N GLY A 183 1.18 -19.34 -10.04
CA GLY A 183 1.59 -20.55 -9.31
C GLY A 183 0.87 -21.83 -9.74
N ASN A 184 0.97 -22.17 -11.02
CA ASN A 184 0.45 -23.40 -11.61
C ASN A 184 1.22 -23.75 -12.90
N SER A 185 1.04 -24.97 -13.40
CA SER A 185 1.77 -25.47 -14.57
C SER A 185 1.54 -24.67 -15.86
N SER A 186 0.41 -23.97 -15.98
CA SER A 186 0.09 -23.11 -17.13
C SER A 186 0.63 -21.68 -16.97
N GLY A 187 0.99 -21.29 -15.75
CA GLY A 187 1.62 -20.03 -15.39
C GLY A 187 3.15 -20.12 -15.26
N ALA A 188 3.72 -21.32 -15.30
CA ALA A 188 5.15 -21.54 -15.11
C ALA A 188 6.00 -20.93 -16.25
N TRP A 189 7.06 -20.22 -15.87
CA TRP A 189 7.94 -19.53 -16.79
C TRP A 189 9.05 -20.43 -17.36
N SER A 190 9.35 -20.26 -18.63
CA SER A 190 10.46 -20.89 -19.33
C SER A 190 11.08 -19.88 -20.30
N ASN A 191 12.26 -20.20 -20.86
CA ASN A 191 12.87 -19.36 -21.88
C ASN A 191 11.90 -19.13 -23.06
N ASP A 192 11.21 -20.17 -23.52
CA ASP A 192 10.23 -20.08 -24.59
C ASP A 192 9.03 -19.21 -24.20
N ALA A 193 8.55 -19.30 -22.95
CA ALA A 193 7.46 -18.48 -22.47
C ALA A 193 7.83 -16.99 -22.41
N VAL A 194 9.01 -16.65 -21.86
CA VAL A 194 9.49 -15.25 -21.83
C VAL A 194 9.68 -14.72 -23.25
N ASN A 195 10.23 -15.52 -24.16
CA ASN A 195 10.39 -15.13 -25.57
C ASN A 195 9.05 -14.90 -26.26
N ALA A 196 8.05 -15.75 -26.04
CA ALA A 196 6.72 -15.57 -26.60
C ALA A 196 6.04 -14.28 -26.08
N VAL A 197 6.19 -13.99 -24.78
CA VAL A 197 5.73 -12.74 -24.18
C VAL A 197 6.42 -11.53 -24.81
N THR A 198 7.75 -11.56 -24.92
CA THR A 198 8.53 -10.47 -25.55
C THR A 198 8.11 -10.24 -27.01
N GLN A 199 7.95 -11.29 -27.80
CA GLN A 199 7.45 -11.17 -29.18
C GLN A 199 6.04 -10.58 -29.23
N ALA A 200 5.16 -10.95 -28.28
CA ALA A 200 3.82 -10.39 -28.20
C ALA A 200 3.83 -8.89 -27.86
N ILE A 201 4.73 -8.46 -26.96
CA ILE A 201 4.97 -7.06 -26.64
C ILE A 201 5.45 -6.30 -27.88
N GLU A 202 6.48 -6.82 -28.57
CA GLU A 202 7.05 -6.21 -29.78
C GLU A 202 6.02 -6.05 -30.89
N ALA A 203 5.17 -7.06 -31.07
CA ALA A 203 4.03 -7.07 -31.98
C ALA A 203 2.84 -6.20 -31.51
N ASN A 204 3.00 -5.47 -30.40
CA ASN A 204 2.01 -4.53 -29.84
C ASN A 204 0.68 -5.19 -29.46
N ARG A 205 0.69 -6.47 -29.10
CA ARG A 205 -0.52 -7.24 -28.81
C ARG A 205 -1.24 -6.80 -27.52
N PHE A 206 -0.53 -6.14 -26.61
CA PHE A 206 -1.06 -5.67 -25.33
C PHE A 206 -1.48 -4.19 -25.34
N ALA A 207 -1.66 -3.56 -26.50
CA ALA A 207 -1.92 -2.11 -26.62
C ALA A 207 -3.20 -1.61 -25.91
N GLY A 208 -4.12 -2.50 -25.51
CA GLY A 208 -5.29 -2.16 -24.69
C GLY A 208 -5.00 -2.04 -23.18
N TYR A 209 -3.77 -2.33 -22.76
CA TYR A 209 -3.34 -2.28 -21.37
C TYR A 209 -2.31 -1.17 -21.16
N HIS A 210 -2.29 -0.61 -19.95
CA HIS A 210 -1.32 0.38 -19.51
C HIS A 210 -0.02 -0.29 -19.01
N GLY A 211 -0.11 -1.56 -18.60
CA GLY A 211 1.02 -2.28 -18.04
C GLY A 211 0.87 -3.80 -18.13
N ILE A 212 1.95 -4.49 -17.79
CA ILE A 212 2.03 -5.95 -17.70
C ILE A 212 2.45 -6.30 -16.28
N ALA A 213 1.68 -7.19 -15.65
CA ALA A 213 2.04 -7.83 -14.39
C ALA A 213 2.65 -9.21 -14.71
N TYR A 214 3.92 -9.39 -14.39
CA TYR A 214 4.61 -10.67 -14.49
C TYR A 214 4.47 -11.39 -13.14
N ASP A 215 3.64 -12.43 -13.11
CA ASP A 215 3.45 -13.28 -11.94
C ASP A 215 4.40 -14.47 -12.00
N ILE A 216 5.56 -14.27 -11.37
CA ILE A 216 6.72 -15.16 -11.45
C ILE A 216 6.79 -15.98 -10.17
N GLU A 217 6.15 -17.15 -10.18
CA GLU A 217 6.09 -18.07 -9.03
C GLU A 217 6.85 -19.38 -9.30
N GLU A 218 6.62 -19.98 -10.46
CA GLU A 218 7.24 -21.22 -10.92
C GLU A 218 7.97 -21.02 -12.24
N GLY A 219 9.04 -21.79 -12.47
CA GLY A 219 9.70 -21.78 -13.77
C GLY A 219 11.08 -22.43 -13.83
N SER A 220 11.71 -22.32 -14.99
CA SER A 220 13.10 -22.75 -15.21
C SER A 220 14.10 -21.76 -14.62
N ALA A 221 15.30 -22.22 -14.30
CA ALA A 221 16.43 -21.37 -13.96
C ALA A 221 17.03 -20.64 -15.18
N GLY A 222 17.85 -19.61 -14.94
CA GLY A 222 18.64 -18.91 -15.95
C GLY A 222 17.81 -17.96 -16.83
N LEU A 223 16.80 -17.30 -16.25
CA LEU A 223 15.86 -16.43 -16.97
C LEU A 223 16.16 -14.93 -16.81
N GLU A 224 17.20 -14.55 -16.08
CA GLU A 224 17.48 -13.15 -15.72
C GLU A 224 17.62 -12.24 -16.95
N ALA A 225 18.39 -12.69 -17.95
CA ALA A 225 18.63 -11.92 -19.17
C ALA A 225 17.36 -11.81 -20.04
N GLN A 226 16.57 -12.87 -20.10
CA GLN A 226 15.33 -12.94 -20.87
C GLN A 226 14.26 -12.03 -20.27
N PHE A 227 14.09 -12.07 -18.95
CA PHE A 227 13.19 -11.16 -18.26
C PHE A 227 13.62 -9.70 -18.44
N ALA A 228 14.92 -9.40 -18.28
CA ALA A 228 15.42 -8.05 -18.51
C ALA A 228 15.12 -7.54 -19.94
N ALA A 229 15.31 -8.38 -20.96
CA ALA A 229 14.94 -8.04 -22.34
C ALA A 229 13.43 -7.84 -22.52
N SER A 230 12.61 -8.67 -21.88
CA SER A 230 11.15 -8.56 -21.91
C SER A 230 10.65 -7.26 -21.26
N PHE A 231 11.19 -6.91 -20.09
CA PHE A 231 10.86 -5.67 -19.39
C PHE A 231 11.26 -4.46 -20.24
N ALA A 232 12.48 -4.44 -20.80
CA ALA A 232 12.92 -3.39 -21.70
C ALA A 232 12.01 -3.24 -22.93
N ALA A 233 11.55 -4.36 -23.51
CA ALA A 233 10.58 -4.34 -24.61
C ALA A 233 9.24 -3.71 -24.18
N ALA A 234 8.75 -4.02 -22.99
CA ALA A 234 7.53 -3.42 -22.43
C ALA A 234 7.71 -1.91 -22.23
N LYS A 235 8.84 -1.48 -21.67
CA LYS A 235 9.18 -0.06 -21.51
C LYS A 235 9.27 0.67 -22.85
N ALA A 236 9.82 0.04 -23.89
CA ALA A 236 9.86 0.60 -25.24
C ALA A 236 8.46 0.81 -25.86
N LYS A 237 7.44 0.11 -25.36
CA LYS A 237 6.02 0.33 -25.71
C LYS A 237 5.30 1.31 -24.78
N GLY A 238 6.02 1.94 -23.84
CA GLY A 238 5.46 2.85 -22.86
C GLY A 238 4.64 2.16 -21.77
N MET A 239 4.77 0.84 -21.61
CA MET A 239 4.03 0.07 -20.62
C MET A 239 4.69 0.16 -19.24
N THR A 240 3.88 0.14 -18.19
CA THR A 240 4.35 -0.08 -16.81
C THR A 240 4.62 -1.57 -16.59
N VAL A 241 5.75 -1.90 -15.96
CA VAL A 241 6.15 -3.26 -15.62
C VAL A 241 5.95 -3.47 -14.12
N LEU A 242 5.06 -4.40 -13.77
CA LEU A 242 4.92 -4.93 -12.42
C LEU A 242 5.47 -6.34 -12.39
N VAL A 243 6.31 -6.66 -11.42
CA VAL A 243 6.76 -8.03 -11.14
C VAL A 243 6.21 -8.45 -9.79
N THR A 244 5.52 -9.58 -9.72
CA THR A 244 5.10 -10.20 -8.46
C THR A 244 5.77 -11.56 -8.30
N VAL A 245 6.09 -11.92 -7.06
CA VAL A 245 6.73 -13.18 -6.69
C VAL A 245 6.07 -13.72 -5.43
N SER A 246 6.12 -15.03 -5.25
CA SER A 246 5.63 -15.67 -4.02
C SER A 246 6.51 -15.27 -2.83
N HIS A 247 5.91 -14.89 -1.70
CA HIS A 247 6.66 -14.49 -0.51
C HIS A 247 7.80 -13.52 -0.86
N SER A 248 9.04 -13.81 -0.44
CA SER A 248 10.20 -12.97 -0.73
C SER A 248 10.94 -13.30 -2.03
N CYS A 249 10.64 -14.43 -2.69
CA CYS A 249 11.19 -14.83 -4.00
C CYS A 249 10.38 -16.01 -4.60
N PRO A 250 10.38 -16.23 -5.94
CA PRO A 250 9.59 -17.30 -6.57
C PRO A 250 9.88 -18.68 -5.94
N TYR A 251 8.85 -19.42 -5.50
CA TYR A 251 9.07 -20.70 -4.80
C TYR A 251 9.51 -21.83 -5.74
N GLY A 252 9.14 -21.75 -7.02
CA GLY A 252 9.33 -22.82 -8.01
C GLY A 252 10.48 -22.56 -8.99
N ILE A 253 11.43 -21.68 -8.67
CA ILE A 253 12.60 -21.39 -9.51
C ILE A 253 13.89 -21.66 -8.71
N THR A 254 14.76 -22.54 -9.20
CA THR A 254 15.88 -23.06 -8.42
C THR A 254 17.01 -22.06 -8.17
N ASP A 255 17.15 -21.03 -9.00
CA ASP A 255 18.11 -19.93 -8.87
C ASP A 255 17.44 -18.61 -8.45
N ALA A 256 16.31 -18.69 -7.73
CA ALA A 256 15.50 -17.54 -7.29
C ALA A 256 16.30 -16.38 -6.65
N VAL A 257 17.39 -16.66 -5.92
CA VAL A 257 18.25 -15.62 -5.33
C VAL A 257 18.97 -14.81 -6.41
N SER A 258 19.52 -15.47 -7.44
CA SER A 258 20.17 -14.81 -8.58
C SER A 258 19.14 -13.99 -9.36
N LEU A 259 17.97 -14.58 -9.59
CA LEU A 259 16.86 -13.93 -10.28
C LEU A 259 16.39 -12.67 -9.54
N MET A 260 16.15 -12.74 -8.23
CA MET A 260 15.75 -11.57 -7.43
C MET A 260 16.82 -10.48 -7.41
N ASN A 261 18.11 -10.83 -7.31
CA ASN A 261 19.19 -9.84 -7.42
C ASN A 261 19.15 -9.10 -8.76
N SER A 262 18.82 -9.80 -9.85
CA SER A 262 18.63 -9.17 -11.16
C SER A 262 17.42 -8.22 -11.17
N PHE A 263 16.32 -8.59 -10.50
CA PHE A 263 15.13 -7.74 -10.41
C PHE A 263 15.37 -6.49 -9.57
N PHE A 264 16.05 -6.60 -8.43
CA PHE A 264 16.37 -5.44 -7.61
C PHE A 264 17.21 -4.40 -8.38
N ALA A 265 18.15 -4.84 -9.20
CA ALA A 265 19.00 -3.97 -10.00
C ALA A 265 18.33 -3.42 -11.27
N ASN A 266 17.20 -3.98 -11.70
CA ASN A 266 16.60 -3.66 -12.99
C ASN A 266 15.72 -2.40 -12.92
N ARG A 267 16.08 -1.37 -13.69
CA ARG A 267 15.38 -0.07 -13.74
C ARG A 267 14.15 -0.06 -14.65
N ASP A 268 13.95 -1.13 -15.42
CA ASP A 268 12.78 -1.33 -16.28
C ASP A 268 11.61 -1.97 -15.51
N ILE A 269 11.80 -2.35 -14.24
CA ILE A 269 10.71 -2.74 -13.34
C ILE A 269 10.24 -1.48 -12.60
N ASP A 270 8.98 -1.11 -12.79
CA ASP A 270 8.39 0.05 -12.09
C ASP A 270 7.91 -0.35 -10.70
N LEU A 271 7.30 -1.53 -10.60
CA LEU A 271 6.64 -2.04 -9.39
C LEU A 271 7.12 -3.45 -9.06
N LEU A 272 7.59 -3.68 -7.84
CA LEU A 272 7.91 -5.02 -7.33
C LEU A 272 6.96 -5.37 -6.18
N SER A 273 6.18 -6.43 -6.36
CA SER A 273 5.00 -6.76 -5.58
C SER A 273 5.15 -8.13 -4.93
N PRO A 274 5.91 -8.28 -3.82
CA PRO A 274 5.97 -9.57 -3.13
C PRO A 274 4.61 -9.95 -2.56
N GLN A 275 4.24 -11.23 -2.64
CA GLN A 275 2.98 -11.74 -2.09
C GLN A 275 3.12 -12.04 -0.59
N LEU A 276 2.37 -11.35 0.25
CA LEU A 276 2.36 -11.53 1.71
C LEU A 276 1.28 -12.53 2.16
N TYR A 277 1.08 -13.59 1.38
CA TYR A 277 0.11 -14.65 1.63
C TYR A 277 0.51 -15.94 0.91
N THR A 278 0.00 -17.08 1.37
CA THR A 278 0.22 -18.39 0.72
C THR A 278 -1.02 -18.86 -0.04
N THR A 279 -2.20 -18.65 0.53
CA THR A 279 -3.50 -19.14 0.01
C THR A 279 -4.41 -18.01 -0.45
N GLY A 280 -4.12 -16.77 -0.02
CA GLY A 280 -4.97 -15.61 -0.27
C GLY A 280 -6.24 -15.58 0.59
N GLN A 281 -6.27 -16.37 1.67
CA GLN A 281 -7.37 -16.43 2.64
C GLN A 281 -6.92 -16.01 4.06
N GLU A 282 -5.66 -15.65 4.21
CA GLU A 282 -5.04 -15.26 5.46
C GLU A 282 -5.70 -13.99 6.02
N THR A 283 -5.82 -13.95 7.35
CA THR A 283 -6.36 -12.80 8.08
C THR A 283 -5.28 -11.85 8.58
N SER A 284 -4.01 -12.17 8.31
CA SER A 284 -2.82 -11.37 8.58
C SER A 284 -1.81 -11.58 7.46
N ASN A 285 -0.91 -10.61 7.24
CA ASN A 285 0.19 -10.78 6.30
C ASN A 285 1.11 -11.92 6.74
N ASP A 286 1.56 -12.71 5.78
CA ASP A 286 2.60 -13.72 5.95
C ASP A 286 3.97 -13.10 5.60
N TYR A 287 4.84 -13.02 6.59
CA TYR A 287 6.20 -12.47 6.44
C TYR A 287 7.26 -13.57 6.34
N THR A 288 6.86 -14.81 6.04
CA THR A 288 7.81 -15.92 5.84
C THR A 288 8.77 -15.57 4.69
N ALA A 289 10.02 -15.28 5.03
CA ALA A 289 11.06 -15.12 4.03
C ALA A 289 11.50 -16.51 3.54
N LEU A 290 11.59 -16.66 2.21
CA LEU A 290 12.23 -17.79 1.57
C LEU A 290 13.75 -17.55 1.51
N ASN A 291 14.38 -17.78 0.36
CA ASN A 291 15.83 -17.68 0.22
C ASN A 291 16.35 -16.23 0.11
N VAL A 292 15.45 -15.24 0.06
CA VAL A 292 15.78 -13.80 -0.02
C VAL A 292 15.24 -13.10 1.24
N PRO A 293 16.07 -12.37 2.01
CA PRO A 293 15.59 -11.63 3.17
C PRO A 293 14.82 -10.38 2.75
N TRP A 294 13.82 -9.97 3.52
CA TRP A 294 13.02 -8.78 3.23
C TRP A 294 13.83 -7.48 3.18
N SER A 295 14.90 -7.37 3.96
CA SER A 295 15.82 -6.23 3.90
C SER A 295 16.54 -6.09 2.55
N ALA A 296 16.61 -7.14 1.73
CA ALA A 296 17.16 -7.05 0.37
C ALA A 296 16.28 -6.18 -0.55
N TYR A 297 14.98 -6.07 -0.29
CA TYR A 297 14.07 -5.23 -1.07
C TYR A 297 14.41 -3.74 -0.98
N ALA A 298 15.19 -3.30 0.02
CA ALA A 298 15.68 -1.93 0.12
C ALA A 298 16.67 -1.56 -1.01
N GLN A 299 17.20 -2.57 -1.71
CA GLN A 299 18.11 -2.38 -2.85
C GLN A 299 17.36 -2.20 -4.18
N ALA A 300 16.05 -2.47 -4.19
CA ALA A 300 15.26 -2.42 -5.41
C ALA A 300 15.22 -1.01 -6.00
N GLN A 301 15.40 -0.92 -7.31
CA GLN A 301 15.15 0.31 -8.06
C GLN A 301 13.65 0.57 -8.27
N ALA A 302 12.85 -0.50 -8.25
CA ALA A 302 11.40 -0.46 -8.36
C ALA A 302 10.73 0.01 -7.05
N ALA A 303 9.54 0.59 -7.14
CA ALA A 303 8.72 0.83 -5.96
C ALA A 303 8.19 -0.51 -5.41
N ILE A 304 8.25 -0.69 -4.09
CA ILE A 304 7.78 -1.92 -3.43
C ILE A 304 6.29 -1.79 -3.11
N VAL A 305 5.46 -2.64 -3.69
CA VAL A 305 3.99 -2.60 -3.59
C VAL A 305 3.43 -3.99 -3.28
N PRO A 306 3.54 -4.51 -2.04
CA PRO A 306 3.21 -5.89 -1.74
C PRO A 306 1.77 -6.28 -2.14
N SER A 307 1.62 -7.50 -2.64
CA SER A 307 0.31 -8.13 -2.77
C SER A 307 -0.15 -8.57 -1.37
N ILE A 308 -1.32 -8.11 -0.95
CA ILE A 308 -1.92 -8.41 0.37
C ILE A 308 -3.33 -8.96 0.21
N VAL A 309 -3.81 -9.75 1.18
CA VAL A 309 -5.16 -10.35 1.07
C VAL A 309 -6.24 -9.27 1.04
N ARG A 310 -6.19 -8.29 1.95
CA ARG A 310 -7.17 -7.20 2.09
C ARG A 310 -6.47 -5.88 2.42
N ALA A 311 -7.03 -4.77 1.97
CA ALA A 311 -6.50 -3.42 2.18
C ALA A 311 -6.23 -3.08 3.65
N ASN A 312 -7.03 -3.60 4.59
CA ASN A 312 -6.85 -3.38 6.03
C ASN A 312 -5.56 -4.02 6.59
N LEU A 313 -4.86 -4.86 5.83
CA LEU A 313 -3.56 -5.42 6.21
C LEU A 313 -2.37 -4.53 5.83
N TYR A 314 -2.60 -3.47 5.06
CA TYR A 314 -1.52 -2.60 4.58
C TYR A 314 -0.74 -1.90 5.72
N PRO A 315 -1.36 -1.39 6.81
CA PRO A 315 -0.61 -0.80 7.91
C PRO A 315 0.40 -1.76 8.56
N SER A 316 0.06 -3.05 8.65
CA SER A 316 1.01 -4.06 9.15
C SER A 316 2.18 -4.23 8.20
N ALA A 317 1.93 -4.25 6.88
CA ALA A 317 3.00 -4.34 5.89
C ALA A 317 3.92 -3.10 5.95
N GLN A 318 3.35 -1.90 6.07
CA GLN A 318 4.14 -0.67 6.20
C GLN A 318 5.07 -0.72 7.42
N SER A 319 4.54 -1.09 8.59
CA SER A 319 5.35 -1.23 9.81
C SER A 319 6.46 -2.27 9.63
N TYR A 320 6.13 -3.45 9.10
CA TYR A 320 7.10 -4.52 8.93
C TYR A 320 8.23 -4.14 7.96
N PHE A 321 7.89 -3.59 6.79
CA PHE A 321 8.89 -3.23 5.78
C PHE A 321 9.72 -2.01 6.22
N ALA A 322 9.16 -1.08 6.98
CA ALA A 322 9.92 0.02 7.57
C ALA A 322 11.04 -0.50 8.49
N ASP A 323 10.77 -1.51 9.32
CA ASP A 323 11.79 -2.17 10.16
C ASP A 323 12.89 -2.86 9.33
N GLN A 324 12.60 -3.20 8.07
CA GLN A 324 13.57 -3.76 7.11
C GLN A 324 14.29 -2.68 6.30
N GLY A 325 14.02 -1.40 6.54
CA GLY A 325 14.57 -0.27 5.78
C GLY A 325 13.94 -0.10 4.39
N VAL A 326 12.73 -0.59 4.19
CA VAL A 326 12.00 -0.54 2.92
C VAL A 326 10.78 0.35 3.05
N THR A 327 10.67 1.35 2.18
CA THR A 327 9.46 2.18 2.09
C THR A 327 8.50 1.59 1.06
N LEU A 328 7.24 1.38 1.44
CA LEU A 328 6.22 0.85 0.55
C LEU A 328 5.56 1.97 -0.25
N GLY A 329 5.38 1.75 -1.56
CA GLY A 329 4.69 2.66 -2.48
C GLY A 329 3.20 2.35 -2.67
N GLY A 330 2.62 1.45 -1.88
CA GLY A 330 1.22 0.99 -1.99
C GLY A 330 1.07 -0.51 -1.78
N PHE A 331 -0.04 -1.08 -2.25
CA PHE A 331 -0.33 -2.51 -2.20
C PHE A 331 -1.16 -2.97 -3.40
N VAL A 332 -1.24 -4.28 -3.60
CA VAL A 332 -2.19 -4.90 -4.53
C VAL A 332 -3.09 -5.89 -3.77
N GLN A 333 -4.38 -5.60 -3.68
CA GLN A 333 -5.33 -6.46 -2.96
C GLN A 333 -5.67 -7.72 -3.76
N TRP A 334 -5.58 -8.89 -3.12
CA TRP A 334 -5.97 -10.17 -3.71
C TRP A 334 -7.46 -10.49 -3.58
N ALA A 335 -8.06 -10.25 -2.41
CA ALA A 335 -9.45 -10.59 -2.17
C ALA A 335 -10.39 -9.79 -3.09
N GLN A 336 -11.37 -10.50 -3.65
CA GLN A 336 -12.48 -9.92 -4.40
C GLN A 336 -13.49 -9.28 -3.42
N ASN A 337 -14.17 -8.21 -3.86
CA ASN A 337 -15.29 -7.58 -3.13
C ASN A 337 -16.64 -7.98 -3.72
#